data_AF-A0A5M3X5F6-F1
#
_entry.id   AF-A0A5M3X5F6-F1
#
_cell.length_a   1.000
_cell.length_b   1.000
_cell.length_c   1.000
_cell.angle_alpha   90.00
_cell.angle_beta   90.00
_cell.angle_gamma   90.00
#
_symmetry.space_group_name_H-M   'P 1'
#
loop_
_entity.id
_entity.type
_entity.pdbx_description
1 polymer ?
#
loop_
_entity_poly.entity_id
_entity_poly.type
_entity_poly.pdbx_seq_one_letter_code
_entity_poly.pdbx_strand_id
1 'polypeptide(L)'
;MIAALVGETPITVETVERRVRRLRQGPRGELLPADGTAEGRQLRRWVTQILIAEQIVADEAARRGIVPGGPPLELTPTARLELGSVMAAVLSGNPLAQALYRALTAHQLIPETEISQYFSNNQDRYRGITYEQAAPGIRADLLGARRRRQFALWADARCARATLLPGFEHPGDIRHPDHTHRH
;
A
#
# COMPACT_ATOMS: atom_id res chain seq x y z
N MET A 1 21.43 -16.24 -2.04
CA MET A 1 20.90 -15.62 -3.28
C MET A 1 20.05 -14.41 -2.91
N ILE A 2 20.16 -13.32 -3.68
CA ILE A 2 19.43 -12.05 -3.47
C ILE A 2 18.22 -12.01 -4.40
N ALA A 3 17.07 -11.56 -3.91
CA ALA A 3 15.84 -11.34 -4.68
C ALA A 3 15.70 -9.87 -5.13
N ALA A 4 16.07 -8.93 -4.25
CA ALA A 4 16.07 -7.50 -4.56
C ALA A 4 17.12 -6.74 -3.72
N LEU A 5 17.47 -5.54 -4.16
CA LEU A 5 18.27 -4.57 -3.41
C LEU A 5 17.46 -3.28 -3.21
N VAL A 6 17.40 -2.81 -1.96
CA VAL A 6 16.84 -1.50 -1.60
C VAL A 6 18.01 -0.63 -1.16
N GLY A 7 18.50 0.23 -2.05
CA GLY A 7 19.80 0.86 -1.85
C GLY A 7 20.89 -0.21 -1.73
N GLU A 8 21.59 -0.24 -0.60
CA GLU A 8 22.61 -1.25 -0.29
C GLU A 8 22.05 -2.45 0.50
N THR A 9 20.78 -2.41 0.91
CA THR A 9 20.18 -3.45 1.74
C THR A 9 19.62 -4.60 0.90
N PRO A 10 20.13 -5.84 1.06
CA PRO A 10 19.64 -6.98 0.30
C PRO A 10 18.36 -7.58 0.91
N ILE A 11 17.36 -7.79 0.06
CA ILE A 11 16.25 -8.71 0.33
C ILE A 11 16.64 -10.07 -0.23
N THR A 12 16.87 -11.04 0.65
CA THR A 12 17.31 -12.38 0.24
C THR A 12 16.14 -13.25 -0.22
N VAL A 13 16.42 -14.20 -1.11
CA VAL A 13 15.43 -15.22 -1.51
C VAL A 13 14.89 -15.98 -0.30
N GLU A 14 15.76 -16.29 0.67
CA GLU A 14 15.34 -16.98 1.90
C GLU A 14 14.31 -16.17 2.69
N THR A 15 14.46 -14.84 2.78
CA THR A 15 13.49 -13.95 3.44
C THR A 15 12.15 -13.96 2.71
N VAL A 16 12.16 -13.94 1.36
CA VAL A 16 10.95 -14.06 0.54
C VAL A 16 10.25 -15.39 0.82
N GLU A 17 10.96 -16.51 0.71
CA GLU A 17 10.40 -17.85 0.95
C GLU A 17 9.85 -18.01 2.36
N ARG A 18 10.55 -17.47 3.36
CA ARG A 18 10.10 -17.47 4.75
C ARG A 18 8.81 -16.67 4.93
N ARG A 19 8.65 -15.55 4.22
CA ARG A 19 7.41 -14.77 4.24
C ARG A 19 6.27 -15.50 3.53
N VAL A 20 6.53 -16.12 2.37
CA VAL A 20 5.53 -16.96 1.67
C VAL A 20 5.04 -18.10 2.55
N ARG A 21 5.95 -18.87 3.19
CA ARG A 21 5.57 -19.94 4.12
C ARG A 21 4.70 -19.46 5.27
N ARG A 22 5.03 -18.31 5.87
CA ARG A 22 4.19 -17.70 6.93
C ARG A 22 2.79 -17.34 6.44
N LEU A 23 2.65 -16.82 5.21
CA LEU A 23 1.34 -16.53 4.63
C LEU A 23 0.53 -17.80 4.42
N ARG A 24 1.16 -18.89 3.93
CA ARG A 24 0.53 -20.21 3.76
C ARG A 24 0.10 -20.86 5.09
N GLN A 25 0.80 -20.56 6.18
CA GLN A 25 0.46 -21.05 7.52
C GLN A 25 -0.56 -20.15 8.24
N GLY A 26 -0.93 -19.01 7.63
CA GLY A 26 -1.87 -18.06 8.21
C GLY A 26 -3.35 -18.40 7.92
N PRO A 27 -4.29 -17.62 8.47
CA PRO A 27 -5.73 -17.89 8.39
C PRO A 27 -6.33 -17.97 6.98
N ARG A 28 -5.62 -17.47 5.96
CA ARG A 28 -6.04 -17.52 4.55
C ARG A 28 -5.08 -18.33 3.68
N GLY A 29 -4.23 -19.15 4.31
CA GLY A 29 -3.18 -19.88 3.64
C GLY A 29 -3.70 -20.86 2.58
N GLU A 30 -4.84 -21.49 2.84
CA GLU A 30 -5.51 -22.42 1.91
C GLU A 30 -6.00 -21.75 0.62
N LEU A 31 -6.20 -20.43 0.63
CA LEU A 31 -6.61 -19.66 -0.55
C LEU A 31 -5.43 -19.25 -1.43
N LEU A 32 -4.19 -19.48 -0.99
CA LEU A 32 -3.00 -19.06 -1.72
C LEU A 32 -2.65 -20.08 -2.81
N PRO A 33 -2.27 -19.61 -4.01
CA PRO A 33 -1.88 -20.50 -5.12
C PRO A 33 -0.80 -21.50 -4.70
N ALA A 34 -0.82 -22.73 -5.20
CA ALA A 34 0.17 -23.75 -4.84
C ALA A 34 1.60 -23.38 -5.29
N ASP A 35 2.60 -23.99 -4.64
CA ASP A 35 3.99 -23.84 -5.08
C ASP A 35 4.20 -24.52 -6.45
N GLY A 36 5.13 -23.99 -7.25
CA GLY A 36 5.43 -24.51 -8.59
C GLY A 36 4.48 -24.05 -9.71
N THR A 37 3.32 -23.45 -9.39
CA THR A 37 2.41 -22.88 -10.41
C THR A 37 2.84 -21.48 -10.86
N ALA A 38 2.28 -20.98 -11.96
CA ALA A 38 2.51 -19.61 -12.42
C ALA A 38 2.01 -18.59 -11.39
N GLU A 39 0.83 -18.83 -10.82
CA GLU A 39 0.24 -18.01 -9.77
C GLU A 39 1.06 -18.07 -8.47
N GLY A 40 1.68 -19.22 -8.15
CA GLY A 40 2.63 -19.34 -7.04
C GLY A 40 3.89 -18.50 -7.27
N ARG A 41 4.42 -18.46 -8.50
CA ARG A 41 5.51 -17.53 -8.86
C ARG A 41 5.09 -16.07 -8.73
N GLN A 42 3.85 -15.73 -9.12
CA GLN A 42 3.31 -14.38 -8.93
C GLN A 42 3.16 -14.00 -7.45
N LEU A 43 2.71 -14.93 -6.60
CA LEU A 43 2.67 -14.71 -5.15
C LEU A 43 4.06 -14.38 -4.60
N ARG A 44 5.10 -15.10 -5.04
CA ARG A 44 6.50 -14.83 -4.68
C ARG A 44 6.95 -13.42 -5.10
N ARG A 45 6.65 -13.01 -6.33
CA ARG A 45 6.95 -11.65 -6.82
C ARG A 45 6.21 -10.59 -6.00
N TRP A 46 4.93 -10.79 -5.72
CA TRP A 46 4.15 -9.87 -4.88
C TRP A 46 4.68 -9.77 -3.45
N VAL A 47 5.06 -10.89 -2.82
CA VAL A 47 5.71 -10.88 -1.50
C VAL A 47 7.02 -10.11 -1.54
N THR A 48 7.77 -10.19 -2.63
CA THR A 48 9.01 -9.42 -2.81
C THR A 48 8.72 -7.91 -2.82
N GLN A 49 7.65 -7.47 -3.51
CA GLN A 49 7.23 -6.07 -3.49
C GLN A 49 6.85 -5.58 -2.09
N ILE A 50 6.17 -6.43 -1.30
CA ILE A 50 5.88 -6.11 0.11
C ILE A 50 7.15 -5.92 0.91
N LEU A 51 8.13 -6.83 0.78
CA LEU A 51 9.37 -6.75 1.55
C LEU A 51 10.21 -5.52 1.17
N ILE A 52 10.22 -5.15 -0.11
CA ILE A 52 10.84 -3.91 -0.59
C ILE A 52 10.16 -2.69 0.05
N ALA A 53 8.83 -2.65 0.01
CA ALA A 53 8.05 -1.57 0.61
C ALA A 53 8.26 -1.45 2.13
N GLU A 54 8.27 -2.58 2.85
CA GLU A 54 8.56 -2.62 4.28
C GLU A 54 9.96 -2.09 4.58
N GLN A 55 10.97 -2.43 3.77
CA GLN A 55 12.33 -1.92 3.93
C GLN A 55 12.39 -0.41 3.68
N ILE A 56 11.74 0.09 2.62
CA ILE A 56 11.65 1.54 2.34
C ILE A 56 10.99 2.30 3.49
N VAL A 57 9.93 1.73 4.07
CA VAL A 57 9.27 2.28 5.25
C VAL A 57 10.24 2.33 6.43
N ALA A 58 10.97 1.25 6.70
CA ALA A 58 11.93 1.18 7.79
C ALA A 58 13.04 2.23 7.63
N ASP A 59 13.63 2.35 6.44
CA ASP A 59 14.69 3.30 6.15
C ASP A 59 14.20 4.76 6.26
N GLU A 60 12.99 5.05 5.76
CA GLU A 60 12.38 6.38 5.87
C GLU A 60 12.06 6.74 7.32
N ALA A 61 11.50 5.80 8.07
CA ALA A 61 11.16 6.02 9.46
C ALA A 61 12.42 6.24 10.30
N ALA A 62 13.45 5.42 10.12
CA ALA A 62 14.74 5.57 10.79
C ALA A 62 15.37 6.94 10.52
N ARG A 63 15.41 7.37 9.26
CA ARG A 63 15.97 8.69 8.88
C ARG A 63 15.21 9.86 9.50
N ARG A 64 13.92 9.69 9.77
CA ARG A 64 13.06 10.73 10.39
C ARG A 64 12.91 10.59 11.90
N GLY A 65 13.52 9.58 12.52
CA GLY A 65 13.30 9.27 13.93
C GLY A 65 11.86 8.88 14.27
N ILE A 66 11.11 8.32 13.31
CA ILE A 66 9.74 7.89 13.51
C ILE A 66 9.73 6.50 14.14
N VAL A 67 8.98 6.37 15.23
CA VAL A 67 8.74 5.10 15.93
C VAL A 67 7.29 4.65 15.73
N PRO A 68 6.97 3.36 15.89
CA PRO A 68 5.59 2.89 15.86
C PRO A 68 4.75 3.57 16.94
N GLY A 69 3.53 3.99 16.60
CA GLY A 69 2.63 4.63 17.55
C GLY A 69 1.40 5.24 16.88
N GLY A 70 0.42 5.63 17.71
CA GLY A 70 -0.89 6.10 17.26
C GLY A 70 -1.92 4.97 17.12
N PRO A 71 -3.20 5.31 16.88
CA PRO A 71 -4.26 4.31 16.76
C PRO A 71 -4.06 3.43 15.51
N PRO A 72 -4.54 2.18 15.54
CA PRO A 72 -4.57 1.32 14.37
C PRO A 72 -5.27 2.02 13.19
N LEU A 73 -4.68 1.91 12.01
CA LEU A 73 -5.27 2.40 10.76
C LEU A 73 -6.10 1.29 10.11
N GLU A 74 -7.42 1.39 10.24
CA GLU A 74 -8.35 0.51 9.53
C GLU A 74 -8.60 1.02 8.10
N LEU A 75 -8.38 0.15 7.11
CA LEU A 75 -8.55 0.48 5.70
C LEU A 75 -9.88 -0.07 5.16
N THR A 76 -10.75 0.83 4.72
CA THR A 76 -11.96 0.49 3.97
C THR A 76 -11.62 -0.16 2.62
N PRO A 77 -12.56 -0.89 1.98
CA PRO A 77 -12.33 -1.45 0.65
C PRO A 77 -11.86 -0.40 -0.38
N THR A 78 -12.47 0.78 -0.41
CA THR A 78 -12.07 1.90 -1.28
C THR A 78 -10.65 2.37 -0.98
N ALA A 79 -10.30 2.53 0.30
CA ALA A 79 -8.95 2.92 0.68
C ALA A 79 -7.89 1.90 0.23
N ARG A 80 -8.20 0.59 0.29
CA ARG A 80 -7.30 -0.47 -0.19
C ARG A 80 -7.10 -0.41 -1.71
N LEU A 81 -8.16 -0.11 -2.46
CA LEU A 81 -8.07 0.08 -3.91
C LEU A 81 -7.21 1.29 -4.27
N GLU A 82 -7.41 2.43 -3.59
CA GLU A 82 -6.64 3.66 -3.82
C GLU A 82 -5.14 3.51 -3.50
N LEU A 83 -4.79 2.68 -2.52
CA LEU A 83 -3.40 2.41 -2.12
C LEU A 83 -2.72 1.34 -3.00
N GLY A 84 -3.50 0.49 -3.67
CA GLY A 84 -3.00 -0.71 -4.31
C GLY A 84 -2.67 -1.83 -3.31
N SER A 85 -2.50 -3.06 -3.83
CA SER A 85 -2.41 -4.27 -3.00
C SER A 85 -1.20 -4.28 -2.06
N VAL A 86 -0.04 -3.78 -2.51
CA VAL A 86 1.21 -3.79 -1.74
C VAL A 86 1.13 -2.81 -0.57
N MET A 87 0.81 -1.53 -0.81
CA MET A 87 0.73 -0.54 0.27
C MET A 87 -0.42 -0.83 1.23
N ALA A 88 -1.56 -1.33 0.72
CA ALA A 88 -2.66 -1.77 1.57
C ALA A 88 -2.23 -2.91 2.52
N ALA A 89 -1.45 -3.88 2.04
CA ALA A 89 -0.93 -4.96 2.86
C ALA A 89 0.06 -4.45 3.92
N VAL A 90 1.00 -3.59 3.52
CA VAL A 90 1.99 -2.99 4.43
C VAL A 90 1.31 -2.17 5.52
N LEU A 91 0.39 -1.27 5.17
CA LEU A 91 -0.31 -0.45 6.16
C LEU A 91 -1.23 -1.27 7.08
N SER A 92 -1.81 -2.37 6.60
CA SER A 92 -2.66 -3.23 7.45
C SER A 92 -1.86 -4.00 8.49
N GLY A 93 -0.60 -4.37 8.20
CA GLY A 93 0.20 -5.27 9.03
C GLY A 93 1.34 -4.61 9.80
N ASN A 94 1.65 -3.34 9.54
CA ASN A 94 2.86 -2.71 10.05
C ASN A 94 2.58 -1.37 10.76
N PRO A 95 2.59 -1.33 12.12
CA PRO A 95 2.41 -0.11 12.89
C PRO A 95 3.43 1.01 12.59
N LEU A 96 4.66 0.66 12.20
CA LEU A 96 5.66 1.65 11.76
C LEU A 96 5.24 2.32 10.45
N ALA A 97 4.70 1.53 9.50
CA ALA A 97 4.18 2.06 8.24
C ALA A 97 2.99 3.01 8.48
N GLN A 98 2.11 2.67 9.41
CA GLN A 98 0.98 3.55 9.78
C GLN A 98 1.47 4.86 10.41
N ALA A 99 2.47 4.80 11.29
CA ALA A 99 3.08 5.99 11.88
C ALA A 99 3.74 6.87 10.80
N LEU A 100 4.49 6.26 9.88
CA LEU A 100 5.11 6.96 8.76
C LEU A 100 4.07 7.59 7.83
N TYR A 101 3.01 6.86 7.48
CA TYR A 101 1.89 7.38 6.68
C TYR A 101 1.30 8.64 7.31
N ARG A 102 1.02 8.62 8.62
CA ARG A 102 0.53 9.79 9.35
C ARG A 102 1.52 10.96 9.27
N ALA A 103 2.79 10.70 9.52
CA ALA A 103 3.83 11.74 9.50
C ALA A 103 3.99 12.38 8.11
N LEU A 104 4.10 11.56 7.06
CA LEU A 104 4.31 12.05 5.69
C LEU A 104 3.12 12.85 5.16
N THR A 105 1.92 12.59 5.68
CA THR A 105 0.68 13.17 5.16
C THR A 105 0.02 14.16 6.12
N ALA A 106 0.68 14.48 7.25
CA ALA A 106 0.16 15.35 8.30
C ALA A 106 -0.20 16.75 7.80
N HIS A 107 0.61 17.29 6.88
CA HIS A 107 0.46 18.64 6.31
C HIS A 107 -0.70 18.76 5.29
N GLN A 108 -1.34 17.66 4.93
CA GLN A 108 -2.45 17.68 3.97
C GLN A 108 -3.69 18.33 4.59
N LEU A 109 -4.29 19.25 3.84
CA LEU A 109 -5.50 19.98 4.20
C LEU A 109 -6.45 20.00 3.01
N ILE A 110 -7.74 20.12 3.29
CA ILE A 110 -8.79 20.32 2.28
C ILE A 110 -9.37 21.72 2.48
N PRO A 111 -9.24 22.63 1.50
CA PRO A 111 -9.80 23.97 1.59
C PRO A 111 -11.33 23.93 1.60
N GLU A 112 -11.97 24.91 2.24
CA GLU A 112 -13.43 24.96 2.35
C GLU A 112 -14.13 24.93 0.99
N THR A 113 -13.52 25.59 0.01
CA THR A 113 -14.01 25.66 -1.37
C THR A 113 -14.13 24.29 -2.03
N GLU A 114 -13.23 23.35 -1.72
CA GLU A 114 -13.29 22.00 -2.27
C GLU A 114 -14.40 21.18 -1.60
N ILE A 115 -14.67 21.42 -0.32
CA ILE A 115 -15.76 20.78 0.43
C ILE A 115 -17.11 21.25 -0.11
N SER A 116 -17.27 22.57 -0.31
CA SER A 116 -18.52 23.14 -0.84
C SER A 116 -18.76 22.76 -2.30
N GLN A 117 -17.71 22.68 -3.13
CA GLN A 117 -17.79 22.17 -4.49
C GLN A 117 -18.17 20.70 -4.52
N TYR A 118 -17.55 19.86 -3.68
CA TYR A 118 -17.89 18.44 -3.59
C TYR A 118 -19.36 18.25 -3.18
N PHE A 119 -19.83 18.96 -2.16
CA PHE A 119 -21.23 18.91 -1.73
C PHE A 119 -22.18 19.29 -2.87
N SER A 120 -21.89 20.39 -3.57
CA SER A 120 -22.72 20.92 -4.65
C SER A 120 -22.74 20.00 -5.89
N ASN A 121 -21.65 19.29 -6.16
CA ASN A 121 -21.55 18.35 -7.28
C ASN A 121 -22.16 16.97 -6.98
N ASN A 122 -22.50 16.68 -5.72
CA ASN A 122 -23.03 15.38 -5.27
C ASN A 122 -24.35 15.56 -4.51
N GLN A 123 -25.21 16.48 -4.93
CA GLN A 123 -26.48 16.77 -4.24
C GLN A 123 -27.42 15.55 -4.13
N ASP A 124 -27.32 14.60 -5.05
CA ASP A 124 -28.03 13.32 -5.00
C ASP A 124 -27.64 12.48 -3.78
N ARG A 125 -26.35 12.49 -3.40
CA ARG A 125 -25.82 11.79 -2.23
C ARG A 125 -26.22 12.47 -0.91
N TYR A 126 -26.51 13.76 -0.93
CA TYR A 126 -26.79 14.57 0.27
C TYR A 126 -28.22 15.10 0.36
N ARG A 127 -29.19 14.45 -0.33
CA ARG A 127 -30.60 14.84 -0.27
C ARG A 127 -31.10 14.89 1.17
N GLY A 128 -31.69 16.04 1.53
CA GLY A 128 -32.26 16.26 2.87
C GLY A 128 -31.22 16.51 3.97
N ILE A 129 -29.94 16.66 3.63
CA ILE A 129 -28.85 16.98 4.56
C ILE A 129 -28.31 18.37 4.22
N THR A 130 -28.14 19.23 5.22
CA THR A 130 -27.56 20.57 4.97
C THR A 130 -26.05 20.49 4.75
N TYR A 131 -25.48 21.54 4.18
CA TYR A 131 -24.03 21.63 3.99
C TYR A 131 -23.28 21.49 5.31
N GLU A 132 -23.74 22.17 6.36
CA GLU A 132 -23.12 22.18 7.69
C GLU A 132 -23.08 20.78 8.30
N GLN A 133 -24.12 19.98 8.06
CA GLN A 133 -24.21 18.59 8.52
C GLN A 133 -23.26 17.67 7.72
N ALA A 134 -23.15 17.87 6.41
CA ALA A 134 -22.33 17.03 5.54
C ALA A 134 -20.84 17.37 5.54
N ALA A 135 -20.48 18.64 5.75
CA ALA A 135 -19.13 19.17 5.58
C ALA A 135 -18.04 18.43 6.39
N PRO A 136 -18.25 18.05 7.67
CA PRO A 136 -17.23 17.30 8.42
C PRO A 136 -16.91 15.93 7.81
N GLY A 137 -17.94 15.20 7.36
CA GLY A 137 -17.78 13.89 6.71
C GLY A 137 -17.09 14.01 5.36
N ILE A 138 -17.51 14.97 4.54
CA ILE A 138 -16.86 15.27 3.25
C ILE A 138 -15.39 15.62 3.46
N ARG A 139 -15.08 16.48 4.45
CA ARG A 139 -13.70 16.85 4.77
C ARG A 139 -12.87 15.63 5.13
N ALA A 140 -13.39 14.75 5.98
CA ALA A 140 -12.69 13.55 6.42
C ALA A 140 -12.41 12.59 5.24
N ASP A 141 -13.41 12.38 4.38
CA ASP A 141 -13.29 11.51 3.19
C ASP A 141 -12.27 12.06 2.19
N LEU A 142 -12.39 13.34 1.83
CA LEU A 142 -11.47 13.99 0.89
C LEU A 142 -10.05 14.05 1.43
N LEU A 143 -9.89 14.38 2.72
CA LEU A 143 -8.57 14.38 3.35
C LEU A 143 -7.99 12.97 3.37
N GLY A 144 -8.78 11.96 3.72
CA GLY A 144 -8.35 10.56 3.68
C GLY A 144 -7.86 10.15 2.30
N ALA A 145 -8.63 10.44 1.25
CA ALA A 145 -8.26 10.13 -0.14
C ALA A 145 -6.98 10.86 -0.58
N ARG A 146 -6.87 12.15 -0.27
CA ARG A 146 -5.67 12.95 -0.58
C ARG A 146 -4.41 12.41 0.10
N ARG A 147 -4.50 12.05 1.39
CA ARG A 147 -3.39 11.46 2.14
C ARG A 147 -2.96 10.12 1.55
N ARG A 148 -3.91 9.23 1.22
CA ARG A 148 -3.62 7.94 0.59
C ARG A 148 -2.96 8.11 -0.78
N ARG A 149 -3.47 9.00 -1.63
CA ARG A 149 -2.86 9.31 -2.92
C ARG A 149 -1.42 9.83 -2.77
N GLN A 150 -1.21 10.78 -1.86
CA GLN A 150 0.13 11.33 -1.61
C GLN A 150 1.11 10.26 -1.12
N PHE A 151 0.65 9.37 -0.24
CA PHE A 151 1.48 8.27 0.25
C PHE A 151 1.77 7.22 -0.83
N ALA A 152 0.79 6.86 -1.65
CA ALA A 152 0.97 5.94 -2.77
C ALA A 152 2.02 6.49 -3.76
N LEU A 153 1.89 7.75 -4.17
CA LEU A 153 2.86 8.41 -5.05
C LEU A 153 4.28 8.44 -4.44
N TRP A 154 4.38 8.74 -3.15
CA TRP A 154 5.66 8.67 -2.44
C TRP A 154 6.23 7.26 -2.47
N ALA A 155 5.43 6.25 -2.13
CA ALA A 155 5.88 4.87 -2.06
C ALA A 155 6.30 4.34 -3.43
N ASP A 156 5.52 4.60 -4.48
CA ASP A 156 5.82 4.21 -5.86
C ASP A 156 7.16 4.79 -6.31
N ALA A 157 7.40 6.08 -6.07
CA ALA A 157 8.65 6.74 -6.42
C ALA A 157 9.86 6.16 -5.67
N ARG A 158 9.67 5.65 -4.45
CA ARG A 158 10.74 4.99 -3.68
C ARG A 158 10.95 3.54 -4.11
N CYS A 159 9.88 2.78 -4.30
CA CYS A 159 9.91 1.39 -4.73
C CYS A 159 10.54 1.26 -6.12
N ALA A 160 10.30 2.22 -7.02
CA ALA A 160 10.91 2.27 -8.35
C ALA A 160 12.44 2.36 -8.34
N ARG A 161 13.06 2.67 -7.19
CA ARG A 161 14.52 2.72 -7.04
C ARG A 161 15.13 1.38 -6.59
N ALA A 162 14.30 0.38 -6.26
CA ALA A 162 14.79 -0.93 -5.89
C ALA A 162 15.23 -1.70 -7.14
N THR A 163 16.34 -2.44 -7.02
CA THR A 163 16.83 -3.32 -8.08
C THR A 163 16.28 -4.72 -7.86
N LEU A 164 15.47 -5.22 -8.78
CA LEU A 164 14.93 -6.58 -8.76
C LEU A 164 15.87 -7.52 -9.51
N LEU A 165 16.12 -8.70 -8.96
CA LEU A 165 16.91 -9.74 -9.62
C LEU A 165 16.00 -10.63 -10.48
N PRO A 166 16.54 -11.32 -11.50
CA PRO A 166 15.74 -12.19 -12.37
C PRO A 166 14.87 -13.20 -11.61
N GLY A 167 13.61 -13.33 -12.02
CA GLY A 167 12.60 -14.18 -11.36
C GLY A 167 11.85 -13.51 -10.21
N PHE A 168 12.17 -12.25 -9.88
CA PHE A 168 11.52 -11.44 -8.84
C PHE A 168 10.98 -10.10 -9.38
N GLU A 169 10.75 -10.02 -10.69
CA GLU A 169 10.22 -8.84 -11.37
C GLU A 169 8.86 -8.41 -10.79
N HIS A 170 8.43 -7.20 -11.13
CA HIS A 170 7.12 -6.71 -10.71
C HIS A 170 6.00 -7.62 -11.29
N PRO A 171 4.99 -8.04 -10.51
CA PRO A 171 3.93 -8.95 -10.99
C PRO A 171 3.17 -8.46 -12.23
N GLY A 172 3.01 -7.14 -12.36
CA GLY A 172 2.39 -6.49 -13.52
C GLY A 172 3.33 -6.24 -14.71
N ASP A 173 4.56 -6.77 -14.70
CA ASP A 173 5.47 -6.64 -15.84
C ASP A 173 4.98 -7.55 -16.99
N ILE A 174 4.46 -6.91 -18.04
CA ILE A 174 3.90 -7.57 -19.23
C ILE A 174 4.92 -8.42 -19.99
N ARG A 175 6.22 -8.23 -19.73
CA ARG A 175 7.30 -8.95 -20.41
C ARG A 175 7.50 -10.37 -19.89
N HIS A 176 6.90 -10.72 -18.74
CA HIS A 176 7.09 -12.04 -18.15
C HIS A 176 6.09 -13.07 -18.71
N PRO A 177 6.49 -14.33 -19.00
CA PRO A 177 5.60 -15.38 -19.52
C PRO A 177 4.45 -15.79 -18.59
N ASP A 178 4.48 -15.34 -17.33
CA ASP A 178 3.45 -15.60 -16.33
C ASP A 178 2.42 -14.46 -16.24
N HIS A 179 2.52 -13.44 -17.10
CA HIS A 179 1.56 -12.35 -17.14
C HIS A 179 0.27 -12.82 -17.81
N THR A 180 -0.64 -13.35 -17.00
CA THR A 180 -1.96 -13.80 -17.45
C THR A 180 -3.00 -12.70 -17.23
N HIS A 181 -3.07 -11.74 -18.16
CA HIS A 181 -4.29 -10.92 -18.28
C HIS A 181 -5.36 -11.79 -18.97
N ARG A 182 -6.16 -12.49 -18.17
CA ARG A 182 -7.43 -13.09 -18.64
C ARG A 182 -8.57 -12.28 -18.03
N HIS A 183 -9.29 -11.56 -18.89
CA HIS A 183 -10.53 -10.86 -18.56
C HIS A 183 -11.68 -11.85 -18.40
#